data_AF-A0A5N6YSW8-F1
#
_entry.id   AF-A0A5N6YSW8-F1
#
_cell.length_a   1.000
_cell.length_b   1.000
_cell.length_c   1.000
_cell.angle_alpha   90.00
_cell.angle_beta   90.00
_cell.angle_gamma   90.00
#
_symmetry.space_group_name_H-M   'P 1'
#
loop_
_entity.id
_entity.type
_entity.pdbx_description
1 polymer ?
#
loop_
_entity_poly.entity_id
_entity_poly.type
_entity_poly.pdbx_seq_one_letter_code
_entity_poly.pdbx_strand_id
1 'polypeptide(L)'
;MRALSRLQLATPSTLSTKPNLSTALALLPPLPLYRRILRVHRKKLDPEMRILGDSYVQSEFRAHKSVENPLHIIGFLTEWQFYAQKLEGDTWVGEKLDKDKLDKMSDQQIGQLYELMNAIKNGDGRV
;
A
#
# COMPACT_ATOMS: atom_id res chain seq x y z
N MET A 1 40.97 -27.60 -43.65
CA MET A 1 39.64 -27.46 -43.01
C MET A 1 39.04 -26.13 -43.45
N ARG A 2 37.82 -26.15 -44.02
CA ARG A 2 37.14 -24.98 -44.59
C ARG A 2 36.63 -24.07 -43.48
N ALA A 3 37.07 -22.81 -43.46
CA ALA A 3 36.42 -21.76 -42.69
C ALA A 3 35.20 -21.26 -43.46
N LEU A 4 34.00 -21.38 -42.87
CA LEU A 4 32.77 -20.84 -43.42
C LEU A 4 32.45 -19.51 -42.74
N SER A 5 32.53 -18.43 -43.51
CA SER A 5 31.87 -17.16 -43.22
C SER A 5 30.36 -17.37 -43.27
N ARG A 6 29.61 -16.88 -42.27
CA ARG A 6 28.15 -16.82 -42.33
C ARG A 6 27.65 -15.39 -42.08
N LEU A 7 26.94 -14.88 -43.09
CA LEU A 7 26.26 -13.59 -43.17
C LEU A 7 25.22 -13.38 -42.06
N GLN A 8 25.02 -12.10 -41.70
CA GLN A 8 23.95 -11.55 -40.86
C GLN A 8 22.55 -11.75 -41.46
N LEU A 9 21.51 -11.74 -40.62
CA LEU A 9 20.17 -11.25 -40.98
C LEU A 9 19.42 -10.77 -39.73
N ALA A 10 18.77 -9.62 -39.88
CA ALA A 10 18.01 -8.90 -38.87
C ALA A 10 16.58 -9.43 -38.69
N THR A 11 16.05 -9.12 -37.50
CA THR A 11 14.67 -9.13 -36.93
C THR A 11 13.45 -9.45 -37.80
N PRO A 12 12.39 -9.99 -37.14
CA PRO A 12 11.18 -9.18 -36.99
C PRO A 12 10.78 -8.97 -35.53
N SER A 13 10.44 -7.73 -35.20
CA SER A 13 9.77 -7.31 -33.97
C SER A 13 8.42 -8.02 -33.83
N THR A 14 8.26 -8.79 -32.75
CA THR A 14 6.92 -9.15 -32.29
C THR A 14 6.46 -8.02 -31.36
N LEU A 15 5.49 -7.23 -31.82
CA LEU A 15 4.68 -6.35 -30.99
C LEU A 15 3.88 -7.23 -30.03
N SER A 16 4.54 -7.68 -28.96
CA SER A 16 3.90 -8.26 -27.80
C SER A 16 3.58 -7.11 -26.85
N THR A 17 2.43 -6.45 -27.05
CA THR A 17 1.80 -5.65 -26.00
C THR A 17 1.30 -6.60 -24.91
N LYS A 18 2.25 -7.18 -24.15
CA LYS A 18 1.96 -7.70 -22.83
C LYS A 18 1.85 -6.46 -21.95
N PRO A 19 0.76 -6.27 -21.19
CA PRO A 19 0.84 -5.32 -20.08
C PRO A 19 2.05 -5.74 -19.25
N ASN A 20 2.94 -4.78 -19.02
CA ASN A 20 4.18 -5.00 -18.31
C ASN A 20 3.85 -5.36 -16.85
N LEU A 21 3.54 -6.63 -16.58
CA LEU A 21 3.30 -7.23 -15.27
C LEU A 21 4.59 -7.32 -14.43
N SER A 22 5.64 -6.60 -14.80
CA SER A 22 6.96 -6.64 -14.15
C SER A 22 7.03 -5.88 -12.82
N THR A 23 5.91 -5.33 -12.34
CA THR A 23 5.75 -4.92 -10.94
C THR A 23 4.51 -5.52 -10.30
N ALA A 24 4.12 -6.75 -10.67
CA ALA A 24 3.28 -7.55 -9.79
C ALA A 24 4.10 -7.86 -8.54
N LEU A 25 4.08 -6.95 -7.57
CA LEU A 25 4.72 -7.17 -6.28
C LEU A 25 4.08 -8.43 -5.72
N ALA A 26 4.85 -9.53 -5.64
CA ALA A 26 4.35 -10.79 -5.13
C ALA A 26 3.70 -10.53 -3.77
N LEU A 27 2.39 -10.75 -3.69
CA LEU A 27 1.60 -10.43 -2.53
C LEU A 27 2.13 -11.21 -1.33
N LEU A 28 2.51 -10.50 -0.27
CA LEU A 28 3.01 -11.15 0.92
C LEU A 28 1.88 -11.93 1.60
N PRO A 29 2.15 -13.16 2.10
CA PRO A 29 1.20 -13.87 2.93
C PRO A 29 0.88 -13.07 4.21
N PRO A 30 -0.27 -13.33 4.88
CA PRO A 30 -0.76 -12.52 5.99
C PRO A 30 0.24 -12.34 7.14
N LEU A 31 0.88 -13.42 7.62
CA LEU A 31 1.81 -13.35 8.74
C LEU A 31 3.13 -12.60 8.42
N PRO A 32 3.79 -12.84 7.27
CA PRO A 32 4.89 -12.01 6.80
C PRO A 32 4.52 -10.52 6.69
N LEU A 33 3.35 -10.20 6.12
CA LEU A 33 2.89 -8.83 5.95
C LEU A 33 2.64 -8.14 7.28
N TYR A 34 1.92 -8.80 8.20
CA TYR A 34 1.68 -8.33 9.57
C TYR A 34 3.00 -7.96 10.28
N ARG A 35 4.00 -8.86 10.24
CA ARG A 35 5.31 -8.59 10.86
C ARG A 35 6.08 -7.48 10.16
N ARG A 36 5.93 -7.33 8.84
CA ARG A 36 6.52 -6.22 8.09
C ARG A 36 5.94 -4.89 8.57
N ILE A 37 4.62 -4.75 8.63
CA ILE A 37 3.94 -3.53 9.07
C ILE A 37 4.43 -3.10 10.46
N LEU A 38 4.41 -4.01 11.44
CA LEU A 38 4.88 -3.69 12.80
C LEU A 38 6.37 -3.30 12.87
N ARG A 39 7.21 -3.82 11.97
CA ARG A 39 8.62 -3.38 11.86
C ARG A 39 8.73 -1.99 11.28
N VAL A 40 7.90 -1.65 10.30
CA VAL A 40 7.90 -0.31 9.69
C VAL A 40 7.38 0.72 10.69
N HIS A 41 6.30 0.42 11.43
CA HIS A 41 5.80 1.28 12.51
C HIS A 41 6.92 1.66 13.48
N ARG A 42 7.71 0.68 13.94
CA ARG A 42 8.85 0.92 14.85
C ARG A 42 9.92 1.85 14.28
N LYS A 43 10.07 1.90 12.96
CA LYS A 43 11.11 2.69 12.28
C LYS A 43 10.63 4.07 11.83
N LYS A 44 9.34 4.21 11.55
CA LYS A 44 8.77 5.34 10.80
C LYS A 44 7.76 6.17 11.58
N LEU A 45 7.20 5.63 12.66
CA LEU A 45 6.17 6.31 13.46
C LEU A 45 6.71 6.67 14.85
N ASP A 46 6.33 7.85 15.32
CA ASP A 46 6.58 8.29 16.69
C ASP A 46 5.80 7.43 17.71
N PRO A 47 6.23 7.39 18.99
CA PRO A 47 5.66 6.48 19.99
C PRO A 47 4.14 6.54 20.11
N GLU A 48 3.54 7.71 20.07
CA GLU A 48 2.09 7.89 20.21
C GLU A 48 1.32 7.33 19.01
N MET A 49 1.79 7.64 17.78
CA MET A 49 1.22 7.09 16.55
C MET A 49 1.33 5.56 16.51
N ARG A 50 2.40 5.00 17.07
CA ARG A 50 2.56 3.54 17.16
C ARG A 50 1.55 2.88 18.09
N ILE A 51 1.19 3.50 19.21
CA ILE A 51 0.19 2.94 20.13
C ILE A 51 -1.13 2.70 19.39
N LEU A 52 -1.59 3.72 18.67
CA LEU A 52 -2.81 3.64 17.87
C LEU A 52 -2.64 2.66 16.69
N GLY A 53 -1.55 2.81 15.92
CA GLY A 53 -1.30 2.02 14.72
C GLY A 53 -1.14 0.53 14.99
N ASP A 54 -0.34 0.14 15.98
CA ASP A 54 -0.08 -1.27 16.31
C ASP A 54 -1.38 -1.95 16.80
N SER A 55 -2.18 -1.26 17.61
CA SER A 55 -3.48 -1.75 18.09
C SER A 55 -4.45 -1.98 16.92
N TYR A 56 -4.53 -1.02 15.99
CA TYR A 56 -5.40 -1.11 14.82
C TYR A 56 -5.00 -2.25 13.86
N VAL A 57 -3.69 -2.38 13.56
CA VAL A 57 -3.20 -3.49 12.73
C VAL A 57 -3.53 -4.83 13.37
N GLN A 58 -3.39 -4.95 14.70
CA GLN A 58 -3.70 -6.18 15.41
C GLN A 58 -5.19 -6.52 15.36
N SER A 59 -6.09 -5.54 15.52
CA SER A 59 -7.54 -5.77 15.44
C SER A 59 -7.96 -6.18 14.03
N GLU A 60 -7.46 -5.49 13.00
CA GLU A 60 -7.82 -5.74 11.61
C GLU A 60 -7.40 -7.13 11.15
N PHE A 61 -6.14 -7.53 11.39
CA PHE A 61 -5.67 -8.87 11.03
C PHE A 61 -6.39 -9.98 11.80
N ARG A 62 -6.81 -9.71 13.04
CA ARG A 62 -7.60 -10.65 13.83
C ARG A 62 -9.02 -10.79 13.27
N ALA A 63 -9.66 -9.68 12.94
CA ALA A 63 -11.01 -9.66 12.35
C ALA A 63 -11.04 -10.38 10.99
N HIS A 64 -9.95 -10.31 10.22
CA HIS A 64 -9.84 -10.94 8.90
C HIS A 64 -9.35 -12.40 8.92
N LYS A 65 -9.15 -13.01 10.11
CA LYS A 65 -8.59 -14.36 10.24
C LYS A 65 -9.45 -15.46 9.61
N SER A 66 -10.78 -15.30 9.63
CA SER A 66 -11.75 -16.29 9.15
C SER A 66 -12.41 -15.91 7.82
N VAL A 67 -11.86 -14.93 7.10
CA VAL A 67 -12.37 -14.56 5.77
C VAL A 67 -11.92 -15.61 4.77
N GLU A 68 -12.87 -16.22 4.07
CA GLU A 68 -12.58 -17.28 3.09
C GLU A 68 -12.65 -16.79 1.63
N ASN A 69 -13.37 -15.70 1.36
CA ASN A 69 -13.53 -15.17 0.00
C ASN A 69 -12.15 -14.71 -0.54
N PRO A 70 -11.61 -15.35 -1.60
CA PRO A 70 -10.28 -15.03 -2.11
C PRO A 70 -10.14 -13.58 -2.57
N LEU A 71 -11.18 -12.97 -3.13
CA LEU A 71 -11.15 -11.57 -3.58
C LEU A 71 -10.98 -10.61 -2.40
N HIS A 72 -11.66 -10.90 -1.28
CA HIS A 72 -11.54 -10.08 -0.08
C HIS A 72 -10.15 -10.23 0.56
N ILE A 73 -9.60 -11.45 0.58
CA ILE A 73 -8.25 -11.70 1.07
C ILE A 73 -7.21 -10.96 0.21
N ILE A 74 -7.33 -11.04 -1.12
CA ILE A 74 -6.43 -10.35 -2.04
C ILE A 74 -6.52 -8.84 -1.85
N GLY A 75 -7.73 -8.28 -1.79
CA GLY A 75 -7.94 -6.85 -1.55
C GLY A 75 -7.31 -6.39 -0.23
N PHE A 76 -7.59 -7.12 0.86
CA PHE A 76 -7.03 -6.84 2.18
C PHE A 76 -5.49 -6.82 2.16
N LEU A 77 -4.86 -7.88 1.66
CA LEU A 77 -3.40 -7.96 1.61
C LEU A 77 -2.79 -6.89 0.70
N THR A 78 -3.47 -6.54 -0.39
CA THR A 78 -3.00 -5.55 -1.36
C THR A 78 -2.94 -4.16 -0.73
N GLU A 79 -4.02 -3.74 -0.07
CA GLU A 79 -4.08 -2.45 0.62
C GLU A 79 -3.04 -2.35 1.74
N TRP A 80 -2.91 -3.40 2.57
CA TRP A 80 -1.93 -3.43 3.65
C TRP A 80 -0.48 -3.45 3.15
N GLN A 81 -0.23 -4.09 2.00
CA GLN A 81 1.08 -4.07 1.37
C GLN A 81 1.41 -2.68 0.82
N PHE A 82 0.46 -2.01 0.16
CA PHE A 82 0.65 -0.64 -0.31
C PHE A 82 0.86 0.34 0.85
N TYR A 83 0.10 0.19 1.94
CA TYR A 83 0.31 0.98 3.16
C TYR A 83 1.75 0.82 3.68
N ALA A 84 2.23 -0.41 3.84
CA ALA A 84 3.59 -0.67 4.31
C ALA A 84 4.65 -0.04 3.38
N GLN A 85 4.46 -0.12 2.07
CA GLN A 85 5.38 0.47 1.09
C GLN A 85 5.39 2.00 1.14
N LYS A 86 4.22 2.64 1.25
CA LYS A 86 4.13 4.10 1.40
C LYS A 86 4.83 4.58 2.66
N LEU A 87 4.64 3.85 3.76
CA LEU A 87 5.27 4.17 5.03
C LEU A 87 6.80 3.97 4.98
N GLU A 88 7.28 2.92 4.29
CA GLU A 88 8.71 2.70 4.08
C GLU A 88 9.36 3.78 3.22
N GLY A 89 8.68 4.25 2.17
CA GLY A 89 9.17 5.23 1.22
C GLY A 89 9.04 6.69 1.63
N ASP A 90 8.51 6.97 2.83
CA ASP A 90 8.22 8.33 3.33
C ASP A 90 7.32 9.16 2.40
N THR A 91 6.60 8.50 1.47
CA THR A 91 5.75 9.18 0.49
C THR A 91 4.39 9.57 1.04
N TRP A 92 4.08 9.21 2.29
CA TRP A 92 2.80 9.49 2.92
C TRP A 92 2.69 10.94 3.41
N VAL A 93 3.81 11.60 3.71
CA VAL A 93 3.82 12.98 4.21
C VAL A 93 3.58 13.95 3.05
N GLY A 94 2.53 14.77 3.15
CA GLY A 94 2.19 15.77 2.14
C GLY A 94 1.37 15.24 0.96
N GLU A 95 1.02 13.96 0.95
CA GLU A 95 0.03 13.43 0.01
C GLU A 95 -1.35 14.07 0.26
N LYS A 96 -2.03 14.44 -0.82
CA LYS A 96 -3.40 14.93 -0.75
C LYS A 96 -4.36 13.75 -0.71
N LEU A 97 -5.46 13.92 0.03
CA LEU A 97 -6.55 12.96 0.00
C LEU A 97 -7.12 12.89 -1.42
N ASP A 98 -7.27 11.66 -1.92
CA ASP A 98 -7.83 11.39 -3.22
C ASP A 98 -9.30 11.83 -3.29
N LYS A 99 -9.67 12.51 -4.38
CA LYS A 99 -11.04 13.03 -4.57
C LYS A 99 -12.04 11.90 -4.66
N ASP A 100 -11.68 10.81 -5.32
CA ASP A 100 -12.54 9.64 -5.46
C ASP A 100 -12.85 8.98 -4.10
N LYS A 101 -11.98 9.16 -3.10
CA LYS A 101 -12.22 8.70 -1.73
C LYS A 101 -13.18 9.63 -1.01
N LEU A 102 -13.04 10.94 -1.18
CA LEU A 102 -13.96 11.93 -0.59
C LEU A 102 -15.39 11.75 -1.13
N ASP A 103 -15.54 11.53 -2.43
CA ASP A 103 -16.86 11.36 -3.06
C ASP A 103 -17.59 10.09 -2.59
N LYS A 104 -16.85 9.11 -2.05
CA LYS A 104 -17.40 7.87 -1.49
C LYS A 104 -17.68 7.94 0.01
N MET A 105 -17.29 9.02 0.69
CA MET A 105 -17.56 9.21 2.11
C MET A 105 -19.00 9.69 2.33
N SER A 106 -19.60 9.26 3.43
CA SER A 106 -20.86 9.84 3.91
C SER A 106 -20.67 11.26 4.43
N ASP A 107 -21.75 12.04 4.46
CA ASP A 107 -21.76 13.40 5.01
C ASP A 107 -21.20 13.46 6.44
N GLN A 108 -21.50 12.44 7.27
CA GLN A 108 -20.97 12.34 8.62
C GLN A 108 -19.44 12.16 8.64
N GLN A 109 -18.90 11.30 7.78
CA GLN A 109 -17.46 11.07 7.68
C GLN A 109 -16.74 12.33 7.17
N ILE A 110 -17.35 13.05 6.23
CA ILE A 110 -16.84 14.34 5.74
C ILE A 110 -16.83 15.37 6.88
N GLY A 111 -17.89 15.44 7.67
CA GLY A 111 -17.96 16.30 8.86
C GLY A 111 -16.84 16.01 9.86
N GLN A 112 -16.64 14.74 10.23
CA GLN A 112 -15.56 14.33 11.13
C GLN A 112 -14.17 14.66 10.58
N LEU A 113 -13.95 14.45 9.28
CA LEU A 113 -12.69 14.80 8.63
C LEU A 113 -12.42 16.31 8.69
N TYR A 114 -13.46 17.12 8.52
CA TYR A 114 -13.37 18.58 8.62
C TYR A 114 -13.07 19.04 10.05
N GLU A 115 -13.69 18.45 11.06
CA GLU A 115 -13.39 18.70 12.47
C GLU A 115 -11.93 18.38 12.80
N LEU A 116 -11.45 17.22 12.36
CA LEU A 116 -10.05 16.81 12.53
C LEU A 116 -9.09 17.82 11.88
N MET A 117 -9.37 18.24 10.66
CA MET A 117 -8.58 19.24 9.94
C MET A 117 -8.49 20.56 10.71
N ASN A 118 -9.60 21.02 11.29
CA ASN A 118 -9.64 22.26 12.08
C ASN A 118 -8.86 22.12 13.40
N ALA A 119 -8.99 20.99 14.10
CA ALA A 119 -8.27 20.74 15.35
C ALA A 119 -6.74 20.79 15.13
N ILE A 120 -6.25 20.18 14.04
CA ILE A 120 -4.82 20.20 13.69
C ILE A 120 -4.36 21.63 13.35
N LYS A 121 -5.15 22.40 12.57
CA LYS A 121 -4.82 23.78 12.19
C LYS A 121 -4.77 24.74 13.38
N ASN A 122 -5.68 24.56 14.32
CA ASN A 122 -5.80 25.44 15.49
C ASN A 122 -4.75 25.14 16.57
N GLY A 123 -3.91 24.11 16.37
CA GLY A 123 -2.82 23.77 17.29
C GLY A 123 -3.25 23.02 18.55
N ASP A 124 -4.52 22.61 18.62
CA ASP A 124 -5.10 21.82 19.73
C ASP A 124 -4.66 20.34 19.68
N GLY A 125 -4.03 19.94 18.57
CA GLY A 125 -3.46 18.60 18.35
C GLY A 125 -2.00 18.44 18.77
N ARG A 126 -1.43 19.33 19.60
CA ARG A 126 -0.09 19.15 20.17
C ARG A 126 -0.20 18.38 21.49
N VAL A 127 0.19 17.10 21.44
CA VAL A 127 0.72 16.36 22.60
C VAL A 127 2.24 16.37 22.50
#